data_AF-A0AAU0NX78-F1
#
_entry.id   AF-A0AAU0NX78-F1
#
_cell.length_a   1.000
_cell.length_b   1.000
_cell.length_c   1.000
_cell.angle_alpha   90.00
_cell.angle_beta   90.00
_cell.angle_gamma   90.00
#
_symmetry.space_group_name_H-M   'P 1'
#
loop_
_entity.id
_entity.type
_entity.pdbx_description
1 polymer ?
#
loop_
_entity_poly.entity_id
_entity_poly.type
_entity_poly.pdbx_seq_one_letter_code
_entity_poly.pdbx_strand_id
1 'polypeptide(L)'
;MLAANKYEYRNVADKITQDFMLLGAEKDHLIRIGKYKDVIDSLKNVKLLTYRMFTENENAASHCNTGNPKLVLDIIISWIKVIKNREK
;
A
#
# COMPACT_ATOMS: atom_id res chain seq x y z
N MET A 1 21.35 11.89 -7.58
CA MET A 1 20.37 10.76 -7.61
C MET A 1 20.97 9.38 -7.96
N LEU A 2 22.19 9.25 -8.52
CA LEU A 2 22.77 7.95 -8.92
C LEU A 2 22.84 6.89 -7.81
N ALA A 3 23.09 7.30 -6.56
CA ALA A 3 23.16 6.37 -5.42
C ALA A 3 21.79 5.76 -5.06
N ALA A 4 20.68 6.48 -5.27
CA ALA A 4 19.33 5.99 -4.94
C ALA A 4 18.89 4.86 -5.89
N ASN A 5 19.30 4.91 -7.16
CA ASN A 5 18.98 3.86 -8.14
C ASN A 5 19.58 2.49 -7.80
N LYS A 6 20.56 2.43 -6.88
CA LYS A 6 21.14 1.18 -6.39
C LYS A 6 20.20 0.44 -5.43
N TYR A 7 19.26 1.14 -4.80
CA TYR A 7 18.39 0.61 -3.76
C TYR A 7 16.94 0.71 -4.21
N GLU A 8 16.52 -0.27 -4.99
CA GLU A 8 15.17 -0.38 -5.54
C GLU A 8 14.48 -1.62 -4.97
N TYR A 9 13.28 -1.44 -4.41
CA TYR A 9 12.55 -2.56 -3.78
C TYR A 9 12.18 -3.65 -4.80
N ARG A 10 11.99 -3.28 -6.07
CA ARG A 10 11.68 -4.21 -7.18
C ARG A 10 12.73 -5.30 -7.35
N ASN A 11 13.98 -5.05 -6.95
CA ASN A 11 15.07 -6.04 -7.00
C ASN A 11 14.89 -7.18 -5.97
N VAL A 12 13.99 -7.02 -5.00
CA VAL A 12 13.70 -8.00 -3.96
C VAL A 12 12.20 -8.27 -3.79
N ALA A 13 11.36 -7.79 -4.71
CA ALA A 13 9.91 -7.89 -4.59
C ALA A 13 9.42 -9.35 -4.64
N ASP A 14 10.16 -10.23 -5.31
CA ASP A 14 9.96 -11.68 -5.33
C ASP A 14 10.18 -12.34 -3.95
N LYS A 15 10.91 -11.70 -3.04
CA LYS A 15 11.14 -12.19 -1.68
C LYS A 15 10.02 -11.83 -0.71
N ILE A 16 9.04 -11.02 -1.13
CA ILE A 16 7.89 -10.65 -0.31
C ILE A 16 6.83 -11.74 -0.47
N THR A 17 6.68 -12.57 0.54
CA THR A 17 5.79 -13.76 0.54
C THR A 17 4.66 -13.68 1.56
N GLN A 18 4.62 -12.61 2.36
CA GLN A 18 3.62 -12.37 3.39
C GLN A 18 2.30 -11.86 2.79
N ASP A 19 1.25 -11.77 3.61
CA ASP A 19 0.09 -10.95 3.27
C ASP A 19 0.50 -9.48 3.22
N PHE A 20 0.08 -8.77 2.18
CA PHE A 20 0.50 -7.41 1.89
C PHE A 20 -0.70 -6.49 1.71
N MET A 21 -0.67 -5.33 2.36
CA MET A 21 -1.64 -4.26 2.16
C MET A 21 -0.97 -3.05 1.53
N LEU A 22 -1.45 -2.64 0.36
CA LEU A 22 -1.05 -1.41 -0.31
C LEU A 22 -2.13 -0.34 -0.10
N LEU A 23 -1.76 0.75 0.57
CA LEU A 23 -2.62 1.94 0.71
C LEU A 23 -2.25 2.95 -0.36
N GLY A 24 -3.26 3.46 -1.05
CA GLY A 24 -3.13 4.51 -2.06
C GLY A 24 -3.84 5.79 -1.66
N ALA A 25 -3.36 6.90 -2.17
CA ALA A 25 -3.91 8.24 -2.02
C ALA A 25 -4.12 8.84 -3.42
N GLU A 26 -5.38 9.14 -3.77
CA GLU A 26 -5.75 9.58 -5.13
C GLU A 26 -5.15 10.93 -5.51
N LYS A 27 -4.97 11.83 -4.53
CA LYS A 27 -4.42 13.19 -4.68
C LYS A 27 -3.02 13.29 -4.09
N ASP A 28 -2.29 12.18 -4.03
CA ASP A 28 -0.88 12.22 -3.64
C ASP A 28 -0.07 12.97 -4.72
N HIS A 29 0.42 14.15 -4.35
CA HIS A 29 1.21 15.00 -5.25
C HIS A 29 2.66 14.54 -5.39
N LEU A 30 3.13 13.64 -4.51
CA LEU A 30 4.46 13.06 -4.55
C LEU A 30 4.47 11.75 -5.34
N ILE A 31 3.41 10.95 -5.23
CA ILE A 31 3.31 9.62 -5.85
C ILE A 31 2.13 9.57 -6.82
N ARG A 32 2.44 9.51 -8.12
CA ARG A 32 1.42 9.41 -9.19
C ARG A 32 0.65 8.10 -9.08
N ILE A 33 -0.67 8.14 -9.32
CA ILE A 33 -1.57 6.98 -9.24
C ILE A 33 -1.12 5.77 -10.08
N GLY A 34 -0.47 5.98 -11.23
CA GLY A 34 0.06 4.89 -12.06
C GLY A 34 1.13 4.04 -11.35
N LYS A 35 1.82 4.59 -10.35
CA LYS A 35 2.88 3.89 -9.59
C LYS A 35 2.34 2.76 -8.73
N TYR A 36 1.08 2.82 -8.30
CA TYR A 36 0.48 1.72 -7.53
C TYR A 36 0.37 0.45 -8.38
N LYS A 37 0.11 0.58 -9.69
CA LYS A 37 0.13 -0.56 -10.61
C LYS A 37 1.52 -1.19 -10.71
N ASP A 38 2.57 -0.38 -10.83
CA ASP A 38 3.97 -0.86 -10.84
C ASP A 38 4.29 -1.68 -9.57
N VAL A 39 3.80 -1.24 -8.40
CA VAL A 39 3.94 -1.99 -7.14
C VAL A 39 3.19 -3.31 -7.19
N ILE A 40 1.90 -3.28 -7.53
CA ILE A 40 1.04 -4.47 -7.62
C ILE A 40 1.67 -5.52 -8.56
N ASP A 41 2.11 -5.11 -9.75
CA ASP A 41 2.67 -6.01 -10.76
C ASP A 41 4.03 -6.60 -10.33
N SER A 42 4.76 -5.91 -9.43
CA SER A 42 6.05 -6.38 -8.90
C SER A 42 5.93 -7.44 -7.80
N LEU A 43 4.81 -7.46 -7.07
CA LEU A 43 4.57 -8.32 -5.91
C LEU A 43 4.05 -9.71 -6.33
N LYS A 44 4.87 -10.49 -7.02
CA LYS A 44 4.44 -11.77 -7.64
C LYS A 44 4.22 -12.93 -6.66
N ASN A 45 4.90 -12.90 -5.51
CA ASN A 45 4.95 -14.02 -4.57
C ASN A 45 4.17 -13.77 -3.26
N VAL A 46 3.46 -12.65 -3.15
CA VAL A 46 2.67 -12.33 -1.96
C VAL A 46 1.51 -13.31 -1.78
N LYS A 47 1.26 -13.73 -0.54
CA LYS A 47 0.19 -14.70 -0.23
C LYS A 47 -1.21 -14.13 -0.48
N LEU A 48 -1.41 -12.86 -0.12
CA LEU A 48 -2.62 -12.09 -0.39
C LEU A 48 -2.22 -10.63 -0.59
N LEU A 49 -2.70 -10.03 -1.67
CA LEU A 49 -2.56 -8.62 -1.92
C LEU A 49 -3.89 -7.91 -1.69
N THR A 50 -3.95 -7.02 -0.70
CA THR A 50 -5.07 -6.12 -0.50
C THR A 50 -4.67 -4.72 -0.95
N TYR A 51 -5.44 -4.15 -1.87
CA TYR A 51 -5.23 -2.78 -2.32
C TYR A 51 -6.41 -1.89 -1.90
N ARG A 52 -6.12 -0.75 -1.28
CA ARG A 52 -7.12 0.26 -0.90
C ARG A 52 -6.68 1.63 -1.41
N MET A 53 -7.43 2.19 -2.35
CA MET A 53 -7.27 3.59 -2.76
C MET A 53 -8.22 4.46 -1.94
N PHE A 54 -7.68 5.50 -1.30
CA PHE A 54 -8.45 6.53 -0.61
C PHE A 54 -8.72 7.71 -1.53
N THR A 55 -9.97 8.18 -1.52
CA THR A 55 -10.48 9.25 -2.39
C THR A 55 -10.81 10.52 -1.62
N GLU A 56 -11.04 11.63 -2.34
CA GLU A 56 -11.42 12.90 -1.72
C GLU A 56 -12.72 12.80 -0.91
N ASN A 57 -13.65 11.92 -1.32
CA ASN A 57 -14.90 11.66 -0.63
C ASN A 57 -14.71 11.17 0.82
N GLU A 58 -13.56 10.56 1.10
CA GLU A 58 -13.20 10.04 2.42
C GLU A 58 -12.33 11.01 3.23
N ASN A 59 -12.03 12.19 2.65
CA ASN A 59 -11.04 13.14 3.15
C ASN A 59 -9.67 12.50 3.43
N ALA A 60 -9.31 11.44 2.69
CA ALA A 60 -8.09 10.65 2.91
C ALA A 60 -7.19 10.57 1.66
N ALA A 61 -7.48 11.32 0.61
CA ALA A 61 -6.75 11.28 -0.66
C ALA A 61 -5.38 12.00 -0.66
N SER A 62 -5.06 12.77 0.38
CA SER A 62 -3.77 13.48 0.50
C SER A 62 -2.61 12.52 0.76
N HIS A 63 -1.38 12.99 0.56
CA HIS A 63 -0.16 12.25 0.87
C HIS A 63 -0.19 11.68 2.30
N CYS A 64 0.20 10.40 2.43
CA CYS A 64 0.13 9.62 3.67
C CYS A 64 -1.27 9.55 4.30
N ASN A 65 -2.33 9.81 3.53
CA ASN A 65 -3.71 9.79 3.95
C ASN A 65 -4.03 10.71 5.16
N THR A 66 -3.27 11.79 5.31
CA THR A 66 -3.26 12.65 6.51
C THR A 66 -4.53 13.45 6.75
N GLY A 67 -5.43 13.57 5.76
CA GLY A 67 -6.71 14.27 5.92
C GLY A 67 -7.73 13.53 6.80
N ASN A 68 -7.58 12.20 6.95
CA ASN A 68 -8.47 11.39 7.80
C ASN A 68 -7.71 10.19 8.39
N PRO A 69 -6.76 10.43 9.31
CA PRO A 69 -5.92 9.38 9.88
C PRO A 69 -6.72 8.35 10.68
N LYS A 70 -7.86 8.75 11.26
CA LYS A 70 -8.74 7.83 11.98
C LYS A 70 -9.26 6.73 11.05
N LEU A 71 -9.85 7.10 9.91
CA LEU A 71 -10.36 6.13 8.93
C LEU A 71 -9.25 5.18 8.46
N VAL A 72 -8.07 5.73 8.18
CA VAL A 72 -6.92 4.97 7.67
C VAL A 72 -6.46 3.94 8.70
N LEU A 73 -6.33 4.35 9.97
CA LEU A 73 -5.96 3.45 11.06
C LEU A 73 -7.03 2.39 11.32
N ASP A 74 -8.31 2.77 11.29
CA ASP A 74 -9.42 1.83 11.44
C ASP A 74 -9.39 0.74 10.35
N ILE A 75 -9.08 1.12 9.10
CA ILE A 75 -8.91 0.19 7.97
C ILE A 75 -7.71 -0.75 8.19
N ILE A 76 -6.55 -0.23 8.60
CA ILE A 76 -5.35 -1.04 8.88
C ILE A 76 -5.62 -2.04 10.01
N ILE A 77 -6.20 -1.58 11.12
CA ILE A 77 -6.51 -2.42 12.28
C ILE A 77 -7.51 -3.51 11.90
N SER A 78 -8.55 -3.15 11.15
CA SER A 78 -9.57 -4.11 10.68
C SER A 78 -8.95 -5.16 9.77
N TRP A 79 -8.08 -4.76 8.85
CA TRP A 79 -7.36 -5.68 7.97
C TRP A 79 -6.48 -6.65 8.77
N ILE A 80 -5.68 -6.15 9.73
CA ILE A 80 -4.85 -7.01 10.59
C ILE A 80 -5.70 -8.04 11.34
N LYS A 81 -6.88 -7.64 11.86
CA LYS A 81 -7.80 -8.58 12.55
C LYS A 81 -8.30 -9.67 11.61
N VAL A 82 -8.68 -9.33 10.38
CA VAL A 82 -9.12 -10.30 9.36
C VAL A 82 -8.00 -11.30 9.06
N ILE A 83 -6.78 -10.82 8.80
CA ILE A 83 -5.63 -11.68 8.50
C ILE A 83 -5.33 -12.62 9.67
N LYS A 84 -5.25 -12.10 10.90
CA LYS A 84 -5.00 -12.91 12.11
C LYS A 84 -6.07 -13.98 12.36
N ASN A 85 -7.31 -13.69 12.04
CA ASN A 85 -8.40 -14.66 12.22
C ASN A 85 -8.38 -15.76 11.16
N ARG A 86 -7.81 -15.52 9.97
CA ARG A 86 -7.63 -16.55 8.92
C ARG A 86 -6.56 -17.58 9.28
N GLU A 87 -5.61 -17.22 10.15
CA GLU A 87 -4.50 -18.09 10.57
C GLU A 87 -4.85 -19.00 11.76
N LYS A 88 -6.04 -18.83 12.36
CA LYS A 88 -6.59 -19.70 13.39
C LYS A 88 -7.34 -20.86 12.76
#